data_AF-A0A4U1JJY6-F1
#
_entry.id   AF-A0A4U1JJY6-F1
#
_cell.length_a   1.000
_cell.length_b   1.000
_cell.length_c   1.000
_cell.angle_alpha   90.00
_cell.angle_beta   90.00
_cell.angle_gamma   90.00
#
_symmetry.space_group_name_H-M   'P 1'
#
loop_
_entity.id
_entity.type
_entity.pdbx_description
1 polymer ?
#
loop_
_entity_poly.entity_id
_entity_poly.type
_entity_poly.pdbx_seq_one_letter_code
_entity_poly.pdbx_strand_id
1 'polypeptide(L)'
;MTTKPHRPLCFADATGGALAALGAAVARALGHTDAVAATSGEVSPLPAEVPAVLAEIGLETPSILKLDEALVNPHAVVWLAEGAAPVADARTLACKLAPADAGELERMATARIVRDRIERMLELEQATG
;
A
#
# COMPACT_ATOMS: atom_id res chain seq x y z
N MET A 1 -10.99 3.07 29.95
CA MET A 1 -10.08 2.96 28.80
C MET A 1 -10.94 2.92 27.56
N THR A 2 -11.09 4.03 26.85
CA THR A 2 -11.88 4.10 25.62
C THR A 2 -11.06 3.50 24.49
N THR A 3 -11.30 2.22 24.17
CA THR A 3 -10.78 1.59 22.96
C THR A 3 -11.39 2.31 21.76
N LYS A 4 -10.64 3.21 21.13
CA LYS A 4 -11.04 3.75 19.81
C LYS A 4 -11.26 2.55 18.89
N PRO A 5 -12.39 2.44 18.19
CA PRO A 5 -12.58 1.37 17.22
C PRO A 5 -11.47 1.49 16.16
N HIS A 6 -10.63 0.45 16.05
CA HIS A 6 -9.61 0.39 15.01
C HIS A 6 -10.34 0.28 13.67
N ARG A 7 -10.25 1.33 12.84
CA ARG A 7 -10.74 1.26 11.47
C ARG A 7 -9.78 0.39 10.65
N PRO A 8 -10.28 -0.52 9.81
CA PRO A 8 -9.43 -1.30 8.90
C PRO A 8 -8.60 -0.37 8.00
N LEU A 9 -7.41 -0.81 7.60
CA LEU A 9 -6.53 -0.01 6.73
C LEU A 9 -6.91 -0.20 5.26
N CYS A 10 -6.95 0.89 4.50
CA CYS A 10 -7.04 0.86 3.03
C CYS A 10 -5.83 1.56 2.45
N PHE A 11 -5.01 0.83 1.71
CA PHE A 11 -3.90 1.41 0.96
C PHE A 11 -4.38 1.74 -0.44
N ALA A 12 -4.19 2.98 -0.87
CA ALA A 12 -4.69 3.49 -2.12
C ALA A 12 -3.58 4.12 -2.95
N ASP A 13 -3.57 3.90 -4.26
CA ASP A 13 -2.74 4.66 -5.20
C ASP A 13 -3.56 5.16 -6.40
N ALA A 14 -2.92 5.91 -7.30
CA ALA A 14 -3.52 6.36 -8.55
C ALA A 14 -2.92 5.70 -9.80
N THR A 15 -2.00 4.75 -9.61
CA THR A 15 -1.13 4.20 -10.67
C THR A 15 -1.39 2.72 -10.93
N GLY A 16 -2.61 2.27 -10.64
CA GLY A 16 -3.09 0.93 -11.00
C GLY A 16 -2.95 -0.13 -9.91
N GLY A 17 -2.61 0.25 -8.67
CA GLY A 17 -2.71 -0.57 -7.47
C GLY A 17 -1.45 -1.28 -7.04
N ALA A 18 -0.32 -1.08 -7.71
CA ALA A 18 0.94 -1.72 -7.37
C ALA A 18 1.50 -1.30 -6.01
N LEU A 19 1.43 0.00 -5.68
CA LEU A 19 1.86 0.52 -4.39
C LEU A 19 0.85 0.12 -3.32
N ALA A 20 -0.44 0.20 -3.63
CA ALA A 20 -1.51 -0.25 -2.76
C ALA A 20 -1.37 -1.74 -2.38
N ALA A 21 -1.02 -2.60 -3.33
CA ALA A 21 -0.80 -4.02 -3.09
C ALA A 21 0.37 -4.26 -2.13
N LEU A 22 1.51 -3.57 -2.32
CA LEU A 22 2.62 -3.61 -1.37
C LEU A 22 2.18 -3.20 0.03
N GLY A 23 1.46 -2.07 0.14
CA GLY A 23 1.05 -1.56 1.45
C GLY A 23 0.10 -2.49 2.19
N ALA A 24 -0.93 -3.00 1.51
CA ALA A 24 -1.89 -3.91 2.12
C ALA A 24 -1.24 -5.24 2.54
N ALA A 25 -0.34 -5.79 1.72
CA ALA A 25 0.39 -7.00 2.07
C ALA A 25 1.28 -6.78 3.31
N VAL A 26 2.11 -5.73 3.32
CA VAL A 26 2.97 -5.40 4.47
C VAL A 26 2.15 -5.21 5.75
N ALA A 27 1.02 -4.50 5.68
CA ALA A 27 0.15 -4.32 6.82
C ALA A 27 -0.42 -5.65 7.35
N ARG A 28 -0.79 -6.57 6.46
CA ARG A 28 -1.23 -7.92 6.85
C ARG A 28 -0.12 -8.71 7.54
N ALA A 29 1.12 -8.63 7.07
CA ALA A 29 2.27 -9.24 7.75
C ALA A 29 2.48 -8.69 9.17
N LEU A 30 2.17 -7.41 9.39
CA LEU A 30 2.24 -6.75 10.69
C LEU A 30 0.98 -6.94 11.57
N GLY A 31 0.04 -7.79 11.15
CA GLY A 31 -1.15 -8.15 11.93
C GLY A 31 -2.43 -7.40 11.58
N HIS A 32 -2.41 -6.46 10.63
CA HIS A 32 -3.62 -5.80 10.09
C HIS A 32 -4.27 -6.69 9.03
N THR A 33 -4.86 -7.80 9.46
CA THR A 33 -5.37 -8.87 8.56
C THR A 33 -6.49 -8.41 7.62
N ASP A 34 -7.20 -7.34 7.98
CA ASP A 34 -8.27 -6.72 7.21
C ASP A 34 -7.80 -5.62 6.24
N ALA A 35 -6.49 -5.38 6.13
CA ALA A 35 -5.96 -4.36 5.24
C ALA A 35 -6.28 -4.67 3.77
N VAL A 36 -6.75 -3.68 3.02
CA VAL A 36 -7.13 -3.81 1.61
C VAL A 36 -6.30 -2.91 0.70
N ALA A 37 -6.11 -3.34 -0.55
CA ALA A 37 -5.48 -2.56 -1.60
C ALA A 37 -6.54 -2.00 -2.55
N ALA A 38 -6.45 -0.71 -2.87
CA ALA A 38 -7.35 -0.04 -3.79
C ALA A 38 -6.59 0.91 -4.73
N THR A 39 -7.19 1.25 -5.86
CA THR A 39 -6.67 2.27 -6.78
C THR A 39 -7.77 3.20 -7.25
N SER A 40 -7.49 4.50 -7.31
CA SER A 40 -8.38 5.47 -7.96
C SER A 40 -8.25 5.42 -9.49
N GLY A 41 -7.12 4.92 -9.99
CA GLY A 41 -6.83 4.71 -11.41
C GLY A 41 -7.46 3.43 -11.95
N GLU A 42 -7.13 3.08 -13.19
CA GLU A 42 -7.52 1.79 -13.76
C GLU A 42 -6.63 0.67 -13.18
N VAL A 43 -7.27 -0.40 -12.69
CA VAL A 43 -6.55 -1.56 -12.18
C VAL A 43 -5.68 -2.11 -13.30
N SER A 44 -4.38 -2.20 -13.02
CA SER A 44 -3.38 -2.61 -14.01
C SER A 44 -2.70 -3.90 -13.56
N PRO A 45 -2.19 -4.72 -14.50
CA PRO A 45 -1.33 -5.84 -14.15
C PRO A 45 -0.15 -5.36 -13.29
N LEU A 46 0.21 -6.14 -12.28
CA LEU A 46 1.32 -5.78 -11.41
C LEU A 46 2.66 -5.96 -12.13
N PRO A 47 3.59 -5.01 -11.97
CA PRO A 47 4.98 -5.22 -12.34
C PRO A 47 5.56 -6.45 -11.62
N ALA A 48 6.40 -7.23 -12.30
CA ALA A 48 6.88 -8.53 -11.81
C ALA A 48 7.67 -8.44 -10.49
N GLU A 49 8.30 -7.29 -10.22
CA GLU A 49 9.02 -7.04 -8.97
C GLU A 49 8.09 -6.99 -7.74
N VAL A 50 6.83 -6.60 -7.91
CA VAL A 50 5.88 -6.50 -6.79
C VAL A 50 5.58 -7.87 -6.18
N PRO A 51 5.07 -8.87 -6.92
CA PRO A 51 4.87 -10.20 -6.36
C PRO A 51 6.18 -10.86 -5.92
N ALA A 52 7.31 -10.58 -6.59
CA ALA A 52 8.61 -11.10 -6.17
C ALA A 52 9.02 -10.59 -4.78
N VAL A 53 8.89 -9.28 -4.53
CA VAL A 53 9.19 -8.67 -3.22
C VAL A 53 8.23 -9.12 -2.12
N LEU A 54 6.96 -9.38 -2.45
CA LEU A 54 6.01 -9.95 -1.49
C LEU A 54 6.34 -11.41 -1.15
N ALA A 55 6.75 -12.20 -2.14
CA ALA A 55 7.17 -13.58 -1.91
C ALA A 55 8.40 -13.70 -0.99
N GLU A 56 9.32 -12.71 -1.00
CA GLU A 56 10.47 -12.65 -0.08
C GLU A 56 10.06 -12.66 1.40
N ILE A 57 8.87 -12.13 1.72
CA ILE A 57 8.31 -12.08 3.08
C ILE A 57 7.16 -13.07 3.28
N GLY A 58 7.02 -14.05 2.39
CA GLY A 58 6.01 -15.10 2.48
C GLY A 58 4.58 -14.61 2.28
N LEU A 59 4.38 -13.49 1.58
CA LEU A 59 3.07 -12.92 1.32
C LEU A 59 2.62 -13.13 -0.12
N GLU A 60 1.31 -13.30 -0.27
CA GLU A 60 0.65 -13.29 -1.57
C GLU A 60 0.23 -11.87 -1.95
N THR A 61 0.08 -11.67 -3.26
CA THR A 61 -0.45 -10.42 -3.78
C THR A 61 -1.94 -10.29 -3.44
N PRO A 62 -2.35 -9.21 -2.75
CA PRO A 62 -3.77 -8.97 -2.48
C PRO A 62 -4.51 -8.57 -3.76
N SER A 63 -5.81 -8.88 -3.83
CA SER A 63 -6.67 -8.31 -4.86
C SER A 63 -6.72 -6.79 -4.77
N ILE A 64 -6.63 -6.12 -5.91
CA ILE A 64 -6.71 -4.66 -6.02
C ILE A 64 -8.16 -4.29 -6.34
N LEU A 65 -8.74 -3.45 -5.50
CA LEU A 65 -10.11 -2.95 -5.67
C LEU A 65 -10.11 -1.57 -6.35
N LYS A 66 -11.23 -1.19 -6.96
CA LYS A 66 -11.44 0.21 -7.36
C LYS A 66 -11.74 1.02 -6.10
N LEU A 67 -11.05 2.13 -5.92
CA LEU A 67 -11.30 3.04 -4.80
C LEU A 67 -12.60 3.82 -5.05
N ASP A 68 -13.53 3.71 -4.11
CA ASP A 68 -14.80 4.43 -4.10
C ASP A 68 -15.18 4.85 -2.66
N GLU A 69 -16.28 5.57 -2.51
CA GLU A 69 -16.76 6.03 -1.20
C GLU A 69 -17.09 4.87 -0.24
N ALA A 70 -17.52 3.72 -0.77
CA ALA A 70 -17.85 2.54 0.02
C ALA A 70 -16.61 1.93 0.68
N LEU A 71 -15.43 2.06 0.06
CA LEU A 71 -14.15 1.72 0.68
C LEU A 71 -13.60 2.85 1.57
N VAL A 72 -13.71 4.11 1.17
CA VAL A 72 -13.13 5.22 1.96
C VAL A 72 -13.83 5.38 3.33
N ASN A 73 -15.16 5.28 3.37
CA ASN A 73 -15.93 5.56 4.58
C ASN A 73 -15.66 4.62 5.78
N PRO A 74 -15.51 3.29 5.61
CA PRO A 74 -15.17 2.42 6.73
C PRO A 74 -13.67 2.40 7.07
N HIS A 75 -12.77 2.73 6.13
CA HIS A 75 -11.32 2.52 6.30
C HIS A 75 -10.53 3.76 6.72
N ALA A 76 -9.43 3.55 7.43
CA ALA A 76 -8.36 4.52 7.51
C ALA A 76 -7.51 4.44 6.22
N VAL A 77 -7.62 5.46 5.37
CA VAL A 77 -6.97 5.46 4.04
C VAL A 77 -5.53 5.95 4.13
N VAL A 78 -4.62 5.18 3.53
CA VAL A 78 -3.21 5.53 3.30
C VAL A 78 -2.97 5.67 1.79
N TRP A 79 -2.73 6.90 1.35
CA TRP A 79 -2.42 7.24 -0.03
C TRP A 79 -0.93 7.07 -0.32
N LEU A 80 -0.60 6.15 -1.23
CA LEU A 80 0.73 5.76 -1.64
C LEU A 80 0.97 6.22 -3.09
N ALA A 81 1.29 7.50 -3.27
CA ALA A 81 1.69 8.02 -4.58
C ALA A 81 2.48 9.32 -4.46
N GLU A 82 3.33 9.59 -5.45
CA GLU A 82 3.92 10.89 -5.71
C GLU A 82 3.11 11.62 -6.80
N GLY A 83 2.80 12.91 -6.61
CA GLY A 83 2.21 13.76 -7.65
C GLY A 83 0.71 13.63 -7.93
N ALA A 84 0.02 12.62 -7.40
CA ALA A 84 -1.44 12.49 -7.47
C ALA A 84 -2.12 13.08 -6.23
N ALA A 85 -3.23 13.81 -6.43
CA ALA A 85 -4.00 14.37 -5.33
C ALA A 85 -4.64 13.24 -4.50
N PRO A 86 -4.43 13.20 -3.18
CA PRO A 86 -5.03 12.19 -2.31
C PRO A 86 -6.53 12.42 -2.14
N VAL A 87 -7.26 11.35 -1.77
CA VAL A 87 -8.64 11.49 -1.27
C VAL A 87 -8.65 12.25 0.06
N ALA A 88 -9.77 12.89 0.38
CA ALA A 88 -9.91 13.66 1.61
C ALA A 88 -9.60 12.81 2.86
N ASP A 89 -8.94 13.43 3.84
CA ASP A 89 -8.54 12.81 5.11
C ASP A 89 -7.61 11.59 5.01
N ALA A 90 -7.10 11.26 3.83
CA ALA A 90 -6.09 10.21 3.68
C ALA A 90 -4.75 10.65 4.28
N ARG A 91 -4.11 9.72 4.99
CA ARG A 91 -2.70 9.85 5.32
C ARG A 91 -1.87 9.61 4.06
N THR A 92 -0.82 10.40 3.85
CA THR A 92 0.01 10.28 2.66
C THR A 92 1.39 9.72 2.98
N LEU A 93 1.86 8.77 2.18
CA LEU A 93 3.27 8.38 2.11
C LEU A 93 3.73 8.54 0.66
N ALA A 94 4.58 9.53 0.42
CA ALA A 94 5.12 9.79 -0.92
C ALA A 94 6.12 8.67 -1.30
N CYS A 95 5.73 7.82 -2.24
CA CYS A 95 6.56 6.75 -2.80
C CYS A 95 6.21 6.50 -4.27
N LYS A 96 7.14 5.85 -4.98
CA LYS A 96 6.98 5.42 -6.37
C LYS A 96 7.77 4.15 -6.62
N LEU A 97 7.33 3.36 -7.59
CA LEU A 97 8.13 2.29 -8.16
C LEU A 97 9.06 2.86 -9.24
N ALA A 98 10.13 2.13 -9.55
CA ALA A 98 10.98 2.46 -10.69
C ALA A 98 10.17 2.30 -11.99
N PRO A 99 10.50 3.08 -13.04
CA PRO A 99 9.80 2.97 -14.31
C PRO A 99 10.08 1.62 -15.00
N ALA A 100 9.22 1.21 -15.92
CA ALA A 100 9.30 -0.09 -16.58
C ALA A 100 10.58 -0.29 -17.42
N ASP A 101 11.18 0.81 -17.91
CA ASP A 101 12.42 0.84 -18.68
C ASP A 101 13.69 0.86 -17.80
N ALA A 102 13.55 0.98 -16.48
CA ALA A 102 14.66 0.81 -15.54
C ALA A 102 15.19 -0.63 -15.57
N GLY A 103 16.45 -0.83 -15.16
CA GLY A 103 17.04 -2.17 -15.05
C GLY A 103 16.32 -3.04 -13.99
N GLU A 104 16.31 -4.36 -14.17
CA GLU A 104 15.64 -5.29 -13.24
C GLU A 104 16.09 -5.11 -11.79
N LEU A 105 17.40 -4.98 -11.57
CA LEU A 105 17.98 -4.75 -10.24
C LEU A 105 17.46 -3.44 -9.60
N GLU A 106 17.32 -2.38 -10.41
CA GLU A 106 16.81 -1.09 -9.94
C GLU A 106 15.33 -1.18 -9.57
N ARG A 107 14.52 -1.88 -10.37
CA ARG A 107 13.10 -2.11 -10.06
C ARG A 107 12.93 -2.91 -8.77
N MET A 108 13.66 -4.02 -8.62
CA MET A 108 13.65 -4.83 -7.38
C MET A 108 14.12 -4.03 -6.17
N ALA A 109 15.24 -3.30 -6.29
CA ALA A 109 15.75 -2.49 -5.19
C ALA A 109 14.75 -1.41 -4.75
N THR A 110 14.12 -0.74 -5.72
CA THR A 110 13.12 0.29 -5.44
C THR A 110 11.88 -0.29 -4.76
N ALA A 111 11.36 -1.43 -5.24
CA ALA A 111 10.22 -2.10 -4.62
C ALA A 111 10.50 -2.51 -3.17
N ARG A 112 11.70 -3.04 -2.86
CA ARG A 112 12.13 -3.34 -1.48
C ARG A 112 12.23 -2.09 -0.62
N ILE A 113 12.82 -1.00 -1.12
CA ILE A 113 12.89 0.27 -0.39
C ILE A 113 11.49 0.80 -0.07
N VAL A 114 10.55 0.72 -1.02
CA VAL A 114 9.16 1.13 -0.79
C VAL A 114 8.50 0.28 0.29
N ARG A 115 8.64 -1.04 0.22
CA ARG A 115 8.16 -1.97 1.25
C ARG A 115 8.68 -1.57 2.64
N ASP A 116 9.99 -1.42 2.79
CA ASP A 116 10.64 -1.09 4.06
C ASP A 116 10.23 0.29 4.58
N ARG A 117 9.86 1.23 3.70
CA ARG A 117 9.32 2.55 4.10
C ARG A 117 7.89 2.44 4.63
N ILE A 118 7.06 1.60 3.99
CA ILE A 118 5.69 1.36 4.44
C ILE A 118 5.71 0.63 5.79
N GLU A 119 6.54 -0.39 5.93
CA GLU A 119 6.72 -1.14 7.18
C GLU A 119 7.07 -0.22 8.35
N ARG A 120 8.13 0.60 8.21
CA ARG A 120 8.54 1.57 9.24
C ARG A 120 7.45 2.57 9.60
N MET A 121 6.67 3.03 8.62
CA MET A 121 5.53 3.94 8.89
C MET A 121 4.49 3.26 9.79
N LEU A 122 4.16 2.00 9.53
CA LEU A 122 3.18 1.24 10.31
C LEU A 122 3.69 0.90 11.71
N GLU A 123 4.96 0.53 11.86
CA GLU A 123 5.57 0.27 13.17
C GLU A 123 5.56 1.51 14.08
N LEU A 124 5.87 2.69 13.54
CA LEU A 124 5.83 3.95 14.29
C LEU A 124 4.42 4.29 14.79
N GLU A 125 3.39 3.90 14.04
CA GLU A 125 2.00 4.09 14.45
C GLU A 125 1.59 3.16 15.57
N GLN A 126 2.01 1.89 15.52
CA GLN A 126 1.80 0.95 16.61
C GLN A 126 2.51 1.38 17.90
N ALA A 127 3.67 2.05 17.79
CA ALA A 127 4.41 2.54 18.94
C ALA A 127 3.82 3.83 19.56
N THR A 128 2.94 4.54 18.86
CA THR A 128 2.37 5.83 19.30
C THR A 128 0.89 5.76 19.70
N GLY A 129 0.23 4.62 19.46
CA GLY A 129 -1.17 4.33 19.85
C GLY A 129 -1.29 3.65 21.20
#